data_AF-A0A660RA43-F1
#
_entry.id   AF-A0A660RA43-F1
#
_cell.length_a   1.000
_cell.length_b   1.000
_cell.length_c   1.000
_cell.angle_alpha   90.00
_cell.angle_beta   90.00
_cell.angle_gamma   90.00
#
_symmetry.space_group_name_H-M   'P 1'
#
loop_
_entity.id
_entity.type
_entity.pdbx_description
1 polymer ?
#
loop_
_entity_poly.entity_id
_entity_poly.type
_entity_poly.pdbx_seq_one_letter_code
_entity_poly.pdbx_strand_id
1 'polypeptide(L)'
;MADNTIIQQGFFTSDGCDKIIKLRSGVDWMEVTNHTQAALHPNPGVGVKYFWQKPMAAGTGNEYKKVNAEHTLTMVGMAAGGFTYRDTTNSPLGDPIATITAISTAAAPVVSANPTTGIEDNCIVRLTNVTNASQLGGMDFTVNNLIADTSFALPFMAQLALAGTNGTFRVIAYENSFYPKKRYISKIAVGVTTTITLTVTHGFTVGQKVRVIVPAIYSTTEINNQTGTVTAIDAGNNTITLDIDSTGYTAFTFPAHADTPFSHALIVPVGESGELDYVNTFDDATLNTDYIGMVLGGGANGPGGVNGDVMYWKAGKSFNM
;
A
#
# COMPACT_ATOMS: atom_id res chain seq x y z
N MET A 1 29.58 -0.95 32.47
CA MET A 1 28.94 -0.97 31.12
C MET A 1 27.74 -0.06 31.24
N ALA A 2 27.82 1.15 30.70
CA ALA A 2 26.73 2.13 30.82
C ALA A 2 25.56 1.70 29.92
N ASP A 3 24.37 1.72 30.50
CA ASP A 3 23.15 1.19 29.91
C ASP A 3 22.75 1.93 28.63
N ASN A 4 22.54 1.17 27.56
CA ASN A 4 21.93 1.66 26.33
C ASN A 4 20.59 2.31 26.66
N THR A 5 20.34 3.54 26.19
CA THR A 5 19.06 4.20 26.40
C THR A 5 17.98 3.49 25.59
N ILE A 6 17.16 2.68 26.28
CA ILE A 6 15.92 2.13 25.72
C ILE A 6 14.98 3.30 25.49
N ILE A 7 14.53 3.47 24.24
CA ILE A 7 13.60 4.54 23.87
C ILE A 7 12.15 4.04 23.85
N GLN A 8 11.96 2.75 23.62
CA GLN A 8 10.64 2.11 23.57
C GLN A 8 10.77 0.60 23.78
N GLN A 9 9.77 0.00 24.41
CA GLN A 9 9.66 -1.45 24.61
C GLN A 9 8.20 -1.87 24.63
N GLY A 10 7.94 -3.16 24.44
CA GLY A 10 6.60 -3.71 24.48
C GLY A 10 6.60 -5.22 24.27
N PHE A 11 5.41 -5.76 24.04
CA PHE A 11 5.22 -7.15 23.64
C PHE A 11 4.06 -7.28 22.66
N PHE A 12 4.00 -8.41 21.96
CA PHE A 12 2.87 -8.80 21.12
C PHE A 12 2.72 -10.32 21.08
N THR A 13 1.53 -10.79 20.74
CA THR A 13 1.30 -12.19 20.36
C THR A 13 1.37 -12.29 18.85
N SER A 14 2.22 -13.18 18.34
CA SER A 14 2.40 -13.38 16.91
C SER A 14 1.19 -14.11 16.32
N ASP A 15 0.85 -13.77 15.07
CA ASP A 15 -0.10 -14.48 14.22
C ASP A 15 0.60 -15.28 13.11
N GLY A 16 1.94 -15.33 13.13
CA GLY A 16 2.76 -15.98 12.11
C GLY A 16 3.07 -15.11 10.88
N CYS A 17 2.49 -13.91 10.79
CA CYS A 17 2.77 -12.94 9.72
C CYS A 17 3.81 -11.90 10.18
N ASP A 18 4.27 -11.08 9.24
CA ASP A 18 5.14 -9.95 9.52
C ASP A 18 4.51 -8.97 10.51
N LYS A 19 5.32 -8.48 11.45
CA LYS A 19 4.87 -7.55 12.49
C LYS A 19 5.49 -6.18 12.34
N ILE A 20 4.64 -5.15 12.35
CA ILE A 20 5.07 -3.76 12.28
C ILE A 20 5.09 -3.17 13.68
N ILE A 21 6.28 -2.79 14.14
CA ILE A 21 6.46 -2.02 15.36
C ILE A 21 6.66 -0.56 15.00
N LYS A 22 5.69 0.30 15.34
CA LYS A 22 5.81 1.74 15.21
C LYS A 22 6.74 2.26 16.30
N LEU A 23 7.82 2.93 15.89
CA LEU A 23 8.88 3.40 16.76
C LEU A 23 8.94 4.92 16.71
N ARG A 24 9.36 5.52 17.83
CA ARG A 24 9.77 6.93 17.81
C ARG A 24 11.01 7.08 16.91
N SER A 25 11.16 8.26 16.32
CA SER A 25 12.32 8.56 15.44
C SER A 25 13.65 8.28 16.14
N GLY A 26 14.64 7.87 15.35
CA GLY A 26 16.01 7.69 15.82
C GLY A 26 16.30 6.33 16.47
N VAL A 27 15.64 5.24 16.11
CA VAL A 27 16.14 3.92 16.55
C VAL A 27 17.47 3.60 15.87
N ASP A 28 18.43 3.13 16.66
CA ASP A 28 19.71 2.64 16.16
C ASP A 28 19.87 1.13 16.34
N TRP A 29 19.17 0.54 17.33
CA TRP A 29 19.14 -0.91 17.55
C TRP A 29 17.78 -1.39 18.05
N MET A 30 17.46 -2.65 17.77
CA MET A 30 16.29 -3.36 18.28
C MET A 30 16.65 -4.79 18.68
N GLU A 31 16.07 -5.24 19.79
CA GLU A 31 16.16 -6.61 20.27
C GLU A 31 14.75 -7.18 20.46
N VAL A 32 14.52 -8.40 19.96
CA VAL A 32 13.27 -9.14 20.14
C VAL A 32 13.58 -10.47 20.81
N THR A 33 12.79 -10.86 21.80
CA THR A 33 12.92 -12.14 22.51
C THR A 33 11.60 -12.90 22.37
N ASN A 34 11.68 -14.11 21.85
CA ASN A 34 10.56 -15.03 21.80
C ASN A 34 10.45 -15.74 23.15
N HIS A 35 9.59 -15.25 24.04
CA HIS A 35 9.47 -15.78 25.40
C HIS A 35 8.87 -17.18 25.40
N THR A 36 7.92 -17.45 24.52
CA THR A 36 7.32 -18.79 24.35
C THR A 36 8.42 -19.81 24.04
N GLN A 37 9.22 -19.59 23.01
CA GLN A 37 10.28 -20.52 22.62
C GLN A 37 11.46 -20.53 23.59
N ALA A 38 11.74 -19.41 24.26
CA ALA A 38 12.75 -19.35 25.31
C ALA A 38 12.39 -20.23 26.52
N ALA A 39 11.11 -20.30 26.90
CA ALA A 39 10.63 -21.08 28.04
C ALA A 39 10.49 -22.58 27.75
N LEU A 40 10.36 -22.99 26.50
CA LEU A 40 10.23 -24.41 26.12
C LEU A 40 11.55 -25.19 26.25
N HIS A 41 11.44 -26.49 26.53
CA HIS A 41 12.55 -27.47 26.47
C HIS A 41 13.22 -27.44 25.08
N PRO A 42 14.52 -27.75 24.91
CA PRO A 42 15.26 -27.55 23.65
C PRO A 42 14.52 -28.10 22.43
N ASN A 43 13.88 -27.19 21.70
CA ASN A 43 13.38 -27.42 20.36
C ASN A 43 14.46 -26.91 19.39
N PRO A 44 15.26 -27.81 18.81
CA PRO A 44 16.40 -27.40 17.99
C PRO A 44 15.95 -26.58 16.79
N GLY A 45 16.72 -25.54 16.49
CA GLY A 45 16.57 -24.79 15.24
C GLY A 45 15.55 -23.65 15.27
N VAL A 46 14.89 -23.38 16.40
CA VAL A 46 13.97 -22.23 16.56
C VAL A 46 14.69 -21.04 17.20
N GLY A 47 14.48 -19.84 16.67
CA GLY A 47 15.06 -18.61 17.20
C GLY A 47 14.38 -18.15 18.49
N VAL A 48 15.18 -17.84 19.51
CA VAL A 48 14.70 -17.39 20.83
C VAL A 48 15.00 -15.92 21.11
N LYS A 49 16.01 -15.37 20.44
CA LYS A 49 16.40 -13.97 20.57
C LYS A 49 16.90 -13.47 19.22
N TYR A 50 16.59 -12.21 18.92
CA TYR A 50 16.86 -11.57 17.66
C TYR A 50 17.42 -10.18 17.92
N PHE A 51 18.40 -9.77 17.14
CA PHE A 51 19.04 -8.47 17.28
C PHE A 51 19.32 -7.83 15.93
N TRP A 52 19.04 -6.54 15.84
CA TRP A 52 19.36 -5.70 14.70
C TRP A 52 19.93 -4.37 15.17
N GLN A 53 20.84 -3.81 14.38
CA GLN A 53 21.37 -2.47 14.57
C GLN A 53 21.69 -1.82 13.22
N LYS A 54 21.67 -0.49 13.15
CA LYS A 54 22.22 0.24 12.01
C LYS A 54 23.73 -0.04 11.89
N PRO A 55 24.28 -0.23 10.67
CA PRO A 55 23.66 -0.11 9.35
C PRO A 55 23.28 -1.46 8.70
N MET A 56 22.82 -2.47 9.46
CA MET A 56 22.45 -3.78 8.88
C MET A 56 21.42 -3.62 7.75
N ALA A 57 21.57 -4.39 6.68
CA ALA A 57 20.72 -4.34 5.50
C ALA A 57 19.27 -4.75 5.80
N ALA A 58 18.32 -4.30 4.97
CA ALA A 58 16.91 -4.69 5.10
C ALA A 58 16.74 -6.22 5.01
N GLY A 59 15.85 -6.76 5.86
CA GLY A 59 15.58 -8.19 5.95
C GLY A 59 16.68 -9.01 6.64
N THR A 60 17.72 -8.37 7.19
CA THR A 60 18.83 -9.06 7.88
C THR A 60 18.75 -8.86 9.40
N GLY A 61 19.56 -9.60 10.15
CA GLY A 61 19.64 -9.53 11.60
C GLY A 61 20.50 -10.67 12.16
N ASN A 62 20.68 -10.69 13.48
CA ASN A 62 21.29 -11.81 14.18
C ASN A 62 20.20 -12.58 14.92
N GLU A 63 20.17 -13.89 14.72
CA GLU A 63 19.26 -14.81 15.37
C GLU A 63 20.07 -15.70 16.34
N TYR A 64 19.58 -15.85 17.56
CA TYR A 64 20.10 -16.77 18.56
C TYR A 64 19.17 -17.98 18.65
N LYS A 65 19.69 -19.16 18.33
CA LYS A 65 18.96 -20.43 18.36
C LYS A 65 19.42 -21.31 19.49
N LYS A 66 18.51 -22.14 20.00
CA LYS A 66 18.87 -23.28 20.85
C LYS A 66 19.50 -24.38 20.00
N VAL A 67 20.61 -24.92 20.50
CA VAL A 67 21.24 -26.13 19.96
C VAL A 67 20.47 -27.36 20.45
N ASN A 68 20.46 -28.43 19.65
CA ASN A 68 19.77 -29.66 20.02
C ASN A 68 20.34 -30.24 21.32
N ALA A 69 19.44 -30.61 22.24
CA ALA A 69 19.75 -31.31 23.50
C ALA A 69 20.74 -30.60 24.44
N GLU A 70 21.01 -29.30 24.25
CA GLU A 70 21.89 -28.52 25.12
C GLU A 70 21.24 -27.19 25.53
N HIS A 71 21.66 -26.66 26.69
CA HIS A 71 21.35 -25.29 27.11
C HIS A 71 22.28 -24.26 26.45
N THR A 72 22.68 -24.51 25.20
CA THR A 72 23.63 -23.69 24.43
C THR A 72 22.87 -22.83 23.42
N LEU A 73 23.25 -21.56 23.32
CA LEU A 73 22.76 -20.65 22.28
C LEU A 73 23.81 -20.42 21.21
N THR A 74 23.44 -20.60 19.95
CA THR A 74 24.26 -20.26 18.78
C THR A 74 23.70 -19.04 18.08
N MET A 75 24.58 -18.08 17.75
CA MET A 75 24.22 -16.92 16.94
C MET A 75 24.44 -17.24 15.46
N VAL A 76 23.48 -16.90 14.61
CA VAL A 76 23.55 -17.02 13.16
C VAL A 76 23.06 -15.72 12.53
N GLY A 77 23.70 -15.29 11.45
CA GLY A 77 23.22 -14.16 10.64
C GLY A 77 22.02 -14.56 9.77
N MET A 78 20.99 -13.73 9.78
CA MET A 78 19.81 -13.88 8.93
C MET A 78 20.07 -13.24 7.56
N ALA A 79 19.92 -14.01 6.48
CA ALA A 79 20.06 -13.51 5.12
C ALA A 79 18.76 -12.90 4.56
N ALA A 80 17.60 -13.26 5.13
CA ALA A 80 16.27 -12.75 4.79
C ALA A 80 15.31 -12.97 5.97
N GLY A 81 14.13 -12.35 5.93
CA GLY A 81 13.07 -12.52 6.95
C GLY A 81 13.42 -11.97 8.34
N GLY A 82 14.47 -11.15 8.45
CA GLY A 82 14.91 -10.50 9.68
C GLY A 82 14.20 -9.17 9.92
N PHE A 83 15.00 -8.11 10.06
CA PHE A 83 14.53 -6.78 10.43
C PHE A 83 14.61 -5.82 9.24
N THR A 84 13.57 -5.02 9.03
CA THR A 84 13.56 -3.95 8.04
C THR A 84 13.17 -2.64 8.69
N TYR A 85 14.15 -1.74 8.87
CA TYR A 85 13.89 -0.37 9.30
C TYR A 85 13.15 0.37 8.19
N ARG A 86 11.96 0.88 8.50
CA ARG A 86 11.11 1.57 7.52
C ARG A 86 10.79 2.96 8.04
N ASP A 87 11.01 3.94 7.19
CA ASP A 87 10.58 5.31 7.38
C ASP A 87 9.63 5.65 6.23
N THR A 88 8.34 5.66 6.52
CA THR A 88 7.34 5.89 5.48
C THR A 88 7.24 7.36 5.05
N THR A 89 7.93 8.27 5.73
CA THR A 89 7.98 9.68 5.31
C THR A 89 8.88 9.90 4.10
N ASN A 90 9.73 8.92 3.78
CA ASN A 90 10.78 8.99 2.77
C ASN A 90 10.73 7.84 1.78
N SER A 91 9.58 7.20 1.55
CA SER A 91 9.50 6.14 0.54
C SER A 91 9.77 6.69 -0.86
N PRO A 92 10.95 6.40 -1.45
CA PRO A 92 11.22 6.85 -2.79
C PRO A 92 10.28 6.10 -3.74
N LEU A 93 9.88 6.77 -4.82
CA LEU A 93 9.25 6.08 -5.94
C LEU A 93 10.20 4.97 -6.41
N GLY A 94 9.65 3.80 -6.75
CA GLY A 94 10.47 2.77 -7.38
C GLY A 94 11.16 3.31 -8.63
N ASP A 95 12.33 2.77 -8.94
CA ASP A 95 13.02 3.10 -10.18
C ASP A 95 12.09 2.81 -11.38
N PRO A 96 12.14 3.62 -12.45
CA PRO A 96 11.40 3.32 -13.66
C PRO A 96 11.82 1.96 -14.21
N ILE A 97 10.90 1.01 -14.24
CA ILE A 97 11.06 -0.26 -14.93
C ILE A 97 10.72 0.02 -16.38
N ALA A 98 11.77 0.10 -17.19
CA ALA A 98 11.66 0.41 -18.60
C ALA A 98 11.41 -0.86 -19.39
N THR A 99 10.15 -1.13 -19.76
CA THR A 99 9.73 -1.95 -20.93
C THR A 99 8.24 -2.29 -20.86
N ILE A 100 7.35 -1.32 -21.06
CA ILE A 100 5.99 -1.65 -21.55
C ILE A 100 6.12 -1.95 -23.04
N THR A 101 5.77 -3.17 -23.46
CA THR A 101 5.81 -3.58 -24.86
C THR A 101 4.45 -3.42 -25.53
N ALA A 102 3.35 -3.60 -24.78
CA ALA A 102 1.99 -3.40 -25.26
C ALA A 102 1.01 -3.09 -24.12
N ILE A 103 -0.10 -2.43 -24.43
CA ILE A 103 -1.28 -2.34 -23.55
C ILE A 103 -2.52 -2.70 -24.38
N SER A 104 -3.28 -3.69 -23.93
CA SER A 104 -4.45 -4.19 -24.67
C SER A 104 -5.69 -3.29 -24.53
N THR A 105 -6.66 -3.46 -25.43
CA THR A 105 -8.00 -2.84 -25.40
C THR A 105 -9.06 -3.74 -24.74
N ALA A 106 -8.63 -4.68 -23.90
CA ALA A 106 -9.54 -5.54 -23.14
C ALA A 106 -10.38 -4.71 -22.15
N ALA A 107 -11.51 -5.28 -21.70
CA ALA A 107 -12.39 -4.62 -20.73
C ALA A 107 -11.64 -4.19 -19.45
N ALA A 108 -10.71 -5.03 -18.99
CA ALA A 108 -9.61 -4.66 -18.10
C ALA A 108 -8.31 -4.70 -18.91
N PRO A 109 -7.69 -3.54 -19.22
CA PRO A 109 -6.45 -3.49 -20.00
C PRO A 109 -5.33 -4.33 -19.38
N VAL A 110 -4.60 -5.07 -20.24
CA VAL A 110 -3.43 -5.86 -19.84
C VAL A 110 -2.19 -5.15 -20.36
N VAL A 111 -1.28 -4.84 -19.45
CA VAL A 111 0.04 -4.28 -19.74
C VAL A 111 1.02 -5.43 -19.92
N SER A 112 1.54 -5.57 -21.14
CA SER A 112 2.65 -6.48 -21.43
C SER A 112 3.96 -5.77 -21.13
N ALA A 113 4.79 -6.39 -20.29
CA ALA A 113 6.06 -5.83 -19.84
C ALA A 113 7.09 -6.93 -19.58
N ASN A 114 8.35 -6.69 -19.93
CA ASN A 114 9.44 -7.62 -19.64
C ASN A 114 10.73 -6.84 -19.31
N PRO A 115 11.11 -6.72 -18.02
CA PRO A 115 10.65 -7.54 -16.91
C PRO A 115 9.43 -6.95 -16.16
N THR A 116 8.78 -7.77 -15.30
CA THR A 116 7.82 -7.32 -14.27
C THR A 116 8.41 -7.42 -12.87
N THR A 117 9.75 -7.41 -12.76
CA THR A 117 10.46 -7.56 -11.48
C THR A 117 10.06 -6.47 -10.49
N GLY A 118 9.77 -6.85 -9.25
CA GLY A 118 9.38 -5.92 -8.18
C GLY A 118 7.90 -5.53 -8.18
N ILE A 119 7.08 -6.09 -9.09
CA ILE A 119 5.62 -6.00 -9.06
C ILE A 119 5.08 -7.21 -8.31
N GLU A 120 4.04 -7.01 -7.51
CA GLU A 120 3.20 -8.05 -6.91
C GLU A 120 1.73 -7.72 -7.14
N ASP A 121 0.85 -8.72 -7.06
CA ASP A 121 -0.59 -8.46 -7.13
C ASP A 121 -1.03 -7.50 -6.01
N ASN A 122 -1.92 -6.58 -6.34
CA ASN A 122 -2.39 -5.47 -5.50
C ASN A 122 -1.37 -4.35 -5.23
N CYS A 123 -0.17 -4.40 -5.81
CA CYS A 123 0.72 -3.23 -5.77
C CYS A 123 0.15 -2.09 -6.64
N ILE A 124 0.72 -0.90 -6.49
CA ILE A 124 0.34 0.26 -7.32
C ILE A 124 1.47 0.58 -8.28
N VAL A 125 1.10 0.82 -9.53
CA VAL A 125 2.04 1.26 -10.56
C VAL A 125 1.59 2.58 -11.17
N ARG A 126 2.57 3.37 -11.60
CA ARG A 126 2.35 4.55 -12.45
C ARG A 126 2.98 4.34 -13.80
N LEU A 127 2.20 4.59 -14.84
CA LEU A 127 2.65 4.49 -16.22
C LEU A 127 3.09 5.87 -16.73
N THR A 128 4.15 5.90 -17.53
CA THR A 128 4.68 7.11 -18.15
C THR A 128 5.12 6.85 -19.59
N ASN A 129 5.01 7.86 -20.44
CA ASN A 129 5.45 7.84 -21.84
C ASN A 129 4.86 6.68 -22.67
N VAL A 130 3.61 6.29 -22.40
CA VAL A 130 2.95 5.22 -23.17
C VAL A 130 2.51 5.76 -24.53
N THR A 131 3.03 5.16 -25.61
CA THR A 131 2.65 5.49 -26.98
C THR A 131 1.24 4.97 -27.28
N ASN A 132 0.42 5.75 -28.00
CA ASN A 132 -0.99 5.45 -28.31
C ASN A 132 -1.92 5.28 -27.10
N ALA A 133 -1.42 5.48 -25.88
CA ALA A 133 -2.20 5.49 -24.64
C ALA A 133 -1.71 6.56 -23.65
N SER A 134 -1.33 7.74 -24.15
CA SER A 134 -0.80 8.86 -23.32
C SER A 134 -1.78 9.34 -22.25
N GLN A 135 -3.09 9.09 -22.41
CA GLN A 135 -4.13 9.38 -21.43
C GLN A 135 -3.95 8.63 -20.10
N LEU A 136 -3.10 7.58 -20.07
CA LEU A 136 -2.74 6.86 -18.84
C LEU A 136 -1.55 7.49 -18.10
N GLY A 137 -0.86 8.43 -18.75
CA GLY A 137 0.37 9.02 -18.26
C GLY A 137 0.18 9.76 -16.95
N GLY A 138 0.91 9.33 -15.92
CA GLY A 138 0.90 9.98 -14.60
C GLY A 138 -0.25 9.54 -13.68
N MET A 139 -1.14 8.66 -14.14
CA MET A 139 -2.15 8.03 -13.29
C MET A 139 -1.56 6.84 -12.53
N ASP A 140 -2.11 6.59 -11.34
CA ASP A 140 -1.79 5.42 -10.53
C ASP A 140 -2.84 4.33 -10.75
N PHE A 141 -2.40 3.07 -10.76
CA PHE A 141 -3.27 1.91 -10.99
C PHE A 141 -2.94 0.78 -10.03
N THR A 142 -3.96 0.12 -9.51
CA THR A 142 -3.79 -1.18 -8.84
C THR A 142 -3.47 -2.25 -9.89
N VAL A 143 -2.51 -3.11 -9.58
CA VAL A 143 -2.14 -4.28 -10.38
C VAL A 143 -2.94 -5.51 -9.92
N ASN A 144 -3.36 -6.34 -10.86
CA ASN A 144 -3.86 -7.69 -10.60
C ASN A 144 -3.48 -8.65 -11.74
N ASN A 145 -3.69 -9.95 -11.57
CA ASN A 145 -3.37 -11.00 -12.55
C ASN A 145 -1.94 -10.88 -13.08
N LEU A 146 -0.97 -10.66 -12.18
CA LEU A 146 0.44 -10.63 -12.54
C LEU A 146 0.87 -12.00 -13.12
N ILE A 147 1.38 -11.96 -14.34
CA ILE A 147 2.12 -13.07 -14.94
C ILE A 147 3.58 -12.67 -14.92
N ALA A 148 4.38 -13.41 -14.13
CA ALA A 148 5.79 -13.13 -13.94
C ALA A 148 6.52 -12.91 -15.27
N ASP A 149 7.34 -11.86 -15.30
CA ASP A 149 8.21 -11.42 -16.39
C ASP A 149 7.52 -11.12 -17.72
N THR A 150 6.19 -11.02 -17.73
CA THR A 150 5.45 -10.91 -18.99
C THR A 150 4.32 -9.89 -18.98
N SER A 151 3.46 -9.87 -17.95
CA SER A 151 2.31 -8.96 -17.99
C SER A 151 1.61 -8.77 -16.65
N PHE A 152 0.78 -7.74 -16.57
CA PHE A 152 -0.15 -7.51 -15.47
C PHE A 152 -1.41 -6.81 -15.96
N ALA A 153 -2.52 -6.97 -15.26
CA ALA A 153 -3.80 -6.33 -15.59
C ALA A 153 -4.03 -5.05 -14.77
N LEU A 154 -4.79 -4.12 -15.37
CA LEU A 154 -5.33 -2.92 -14.73
C LEU A 154 -6.85 -3.13 -14.50
N PRO A 155 -7.25 -3.85 -13.44
CA PRO A 155 -8.62 -4.37 -13.27
C PRO A 155 -9.70 -3.29 -13.21
N PHE A 156 -9.35 -2.09 -12.74
CA PHE A 156 -10.29 -1.00 -12.53
C PHE A 156 -10.17 0.13 -13.57
N MET A 157 -9.37 -0.08 -14.61
CA MET A 157 -9.21 0.89 -15.69
C MET A 157 -10.33 0.73 -16.71
N ALA A 158 -10.76 1.84 -17.31
CA ALA A 158 -11.72 1.80 -18.42
C ALA A 158 -11.11 1.13 -19.65
N GLN A 159 -11.96 0.51 -20.47
CA GLN A 159 -11.55 -0.02 -21.76
C GLN A 159 -10.95 1.11 -22.63
N LEU A 160 -9.78 0.84 -23.21
CA LEU A 160 -9.12 1.78 -24.10
C LEU A 160 -9.68 1.69 -25.51
N ALA A 161 -9.84 2.84 -26.17
CA ALA A 161 -10.23 2.90 -27.58
C ALA A 161 -9.13 2.41 -28.53
N LEU A 162 -7.85 2.57 -28.14
CA LEU A 162 -6.67 2.18 -28.90
C LEU A 162 -5.68 1.42 -28.00
N ALA A 163 -4.99 0.44 -28.59
CA ALA A 163 -3.95 -0.29 -27.89
C ALA A 163 -2.70 0.60 -27.70
N GLY A 164 -2.12 0.54 -26.51
CA GLY A 164 -0.86 1.21 -26.21
C GLY A 164 0.35 0.38 -26.67
N THR A 165 1.44 1.06 -26.98
CA THR A 165 2.77 0.46 -27.18
C THR A 165 3.80 1.29 -26.43
N ASN A 166 5.02 0.79 -26.27
CA ASN A 166 6.20 1.51 -25.77
C ASN A 166 5.94 2.46 -24.59
N GLY A 167 6.42 2.12 -23.40
CA GLY A 167 6.36 3.02 -22.27
C GLY A 167 7.22 2.52 -21.11
N THR A 168 7.16 3.26 -20.01
CA THR A 168 7.78 2.84 -18.77
C THR A 168 6.72 2.82 -17.68
N PHE A 169 6.93 1.99 -16.67
CA PHE A 169 6.14 2.04 -15.45
C PHE A 169 7.09 2.11 -14.27
N ARG A 170 6.57 2.50 -13.11
CA ARG A 170 7.29 2.37 -11.85
C ARG A 170 6.33 1.92 -10.77
N VAL A 171 6.84 1.16 -9.82
CA VAL A 171 6.09 0.81 -8.62
C VAL A 171 6.01 2.06 -7.75
N ILE A 172 4.79 2.40 -7.36
CA ILE A 172 4.53 3.45 -6.38
C ILE A 172 4.53 2.76 -5.03
N ALA A 173 5.51 3.08 -4.20
CA ALA A 173 5.50 2.71 -2.79
C ALA A 173 4.24 3.35 -2.18
N TYR A 174 3.19 2.56 -2.06
CA TYR A 174 1.93 3.05 -1.55
C TYR A 174 2.04 3.20 -0.04
N GLU A 175 2.20 4.44 0.40
CA GLU A 175 2.13 4.77 1.81
C GLU A 175 1.01 5.77 2.03
N ASN A 176 0.10 5.39 2.92
CA ASN A 176 -1.18 6.03 3.09
C ASN A 176 -1.08 7.28 3.98
N SER A 177 -0.05 8.11 3.79
CA SER A 177 0.29 9.28 4.63
C SER A 177 -0.85 10.23 4.99
N PHE A 178 -1.97 10.18 4.25
CA PHE A 178 -3.20 10.89 4.55
C PHE A 178 -4.36 9.99 4.16
N TYR A 179 -5.43 9.92 4.94
CA TYR A 179 -6.57 9.07 4.64
C TYR A 179 -7.91 9.75 4.96
N PRO A 180 -8.95 9.58 4.12
CA PRO A 180 -8.89 9.04 2.75
C PRO A 180 -8.14 9.99 1.78
N LYS A 181 -7.64 9.47 0.66
CA LYS A 181 -6.89 10.27 -0.34
C LYS A 181 -7.75 10.58 -1.56
N LYS A 182 -7.35 11.60 -2.31
CA LYS A 182 -7.81 11.78 -3.69
C LYS A 182 -7.54 10.53 -4.53
N ARG A 183 -8.47 10.19 -5.41
CA ARG A 183 -8.35 9.06 -6.34
C ARG A 183 -8.76 9.47 -7.75
N TYR A 184 -8.16 8.85 -8.75
CA TYR A 184 -8.55 9.04 -10.15
C TYR A 184 -9.80 8.24 -10.46
N ILE A 185 -10.69 8.84 -11.25
CA ILE A 185 -11.93 8.22 -11.72
C ILE A 185 -11.67 7.58 -13.07
N SER A 186 -12.00 6.30 -13.21
CA SER A 186 -11.96 5.58 -14.49
C SER A 186 -13.34 5.48 -15.15
N LYS A 187 -14.42 5.51 -14.37
CA LYS A 187 -15.79 5.40 -14.87
C LYS A 187 -16.79 6.06 -13.93
N ILE A 188 -17.83 6.67 -14.50
CA ILE A 188 -19.03 7.10 -13.77
C ILE A 188 -20.25 6.45 -14.45
N ALA A 189 -21.07 5.76 -13.67
CA ALA A 189 -22.37 5.29 -14.08
C ALA A 189 -23.44 6.21 -13.48
N VAL A 190 -24.21 6.85 -14.36
CA VAL A 190 -25.26 7.80 -13.99
C VAL A 190 -26.57 7.10 -13.62
N GLY A 191 -27.38 7.72 -12.78
CA GLY A 191 -28.68 7.20 -12.34
C GLY A 191 -29.20 7.93 -11.11
N VAL A 192 -30.24 7.39 -10.48
CA VAL A 192 -30.83 7.93 -9.24
C VAL A 192 -29.79 8.04 -8.11
N THR A 193 -28.82 7.13 -8.12
CA THR A 193 -27.56 7.24 -7.37
C THR A 193 -26.40 7.11 -8.34
N THR A 194 -25.32 7.84 -8.10
CA THR A 194 -24.17 7.84 -9.00
C THR A 194 -23.13 6.83 -8.54
N THR A 195 -22.73 5.90 -9.39
CA THR A 195 -21.65 4.94 -9.07
C THR A 195 -20.36 5.36 -9.75
N ILE A 196 -19.26 5.41 -9.01
CA ILE A 196 -17.94 5.85 -9.48
C ILE A 196 -16.92 4.73 -9.29
N THR A 197 -16.22 4.35 -10.36
CA THR A 197 -15.09 3.42 -10.33
C THR A 197 -13.78 4.20 -10.25
N LEU A 198 -12.88 3.75 -9.37
CA LEU A 198 -11.59 4.38 -9.13
C LEU A 198 -10.44 3.53 -9.69
N THR A 199 -9.32 4.13 -10.08
CA THR A 199 -8.20 3.37 -10.70
C THR A 199 -7.34 2.58 -9.70
N VAL A 200 -7.39 2.96 -8.43
CA VAL A 200 -6.64 2.36 -7.32
C VAL A 200 -7.62 1.93 -6.24
N THR A 201 -7.41 0.75 -5.65
CA THR A 201 -8.18 0.27 -4.50
C THR A 201 -8.33 1.37 -3.46
N HIS A 202 -9.57 1.75 -3.18
CA HIS A 202 -9.86 2.86 -2.29
C HIS A 202 -10.09 2.40 -0.85
N GLY A 203 -9.96 3.35 0.09
CA GLY A 203 -10.35 3.16 1.48
C GLY A 203 -11.50 4.07 1.89
N PHE A 204 -12.34 4.50 0.96
CA PHE A 204 -13.57 5.18 1.38
C PHE A 204 -14.42 4.26 2.27
N THR A 205 -15.17 4.86 3.20
CA THR A 205 -16.17 4.19 4.04
C THR A 205 -17.56 4.78 3.77
N VAL A 206 -18.61 4.03 4.05
CA VAL A 206 -20.00 4.53 3.96
C VAL A 206 -20.18 5.67 4.97
N GLY A 207 -20.84 6.75 4.56
CA GLY A 207 -21.03 7.98 5.34
C GLY A 207 -20.02 9.09 5.03
N GLN A 208 -18.95 8.79 4.29
CA GLN A 208 -17.96 9.81 3.91
C GLN A 208 -18.48 10.74 2.82
N LYS A 209 -18.19 12.04 2.95
CA LYS A 209 -18.49 13.05 1.92
C LYS A 209 -17.31 13.22 0.99
N VAL A 210 -17.60 13.19 -0.30
CA VAL A 210 -16.61 13.33 -1.35
C VAL A 210 -17.09 14.36 -2.38
N ARG A 211 -16.14 15.13 -2.92
CA ARG A 211 -16.34 16.02 -4.05
C ARG A 211 -15.88 15.35 -5.33
N VAL A 212 -16.73 15.42 -6.35
CA VAL A 212 -16.46 14.90 -7.68
C VAL A 212 -15.88 16.04 -8.54
N ILE A 213 -14.71 15.83 -9.14
CA ILE A 213 -14.09 16.77 -10.07
C ILE A 213 -14.01 16.08 -11.44
N VAL A 214 -14.77 16.60 -12.41
CA VAL A 214 -14.85 16.02 -13.76
C VAL A 214 -14.60 17.13 -14.79
N PRO A 215 -13.40 17.16 -15.39
CA PRO A 215 -13.07 18.10 -16.46
C PRO A 215 -13.93 17.86 -17.71
N ALA A 216 -14.12 18.92 -18.51
CA ALA A 216 -15.06 18.92 -19.64
C ALA A 216 -14.86 17.75 -20.63
N ILE A 217 -13.62 17.33 -20.83
CA ILE A 217 -13.25 16.25 -21.76
C ILE A 217 -13.90 14.89 -21.40
N TYR A 218 -14.32 14.70 -20.15
CA TYR A 218 -14.96 13.46 -19.68
C TYR A 218 -16.48 13.42 -19.92
N SER A 219 -17.04 14.46 -20.56
CA SER A 219 -18.45 14.63 -20.93
C SER A 219 -19.46 14.80 -19.79
N THR A 220 -19.34 14.09 -18.66
CA THR A 220 -20.23 14.24 -17.48
C THR A 220 -19.89 15.50 -16.68
N THR A 221 -20.09 16.67 -17.27
CA THR A 221 -19.69 17.96 -16.68
C THR A 221 -20.64 18.44 -15.59
N GLU A 222 -21.88 17.95 -15.60
CA GLU A 222 -22.96 18.36 -14.71
C GLU A 222 -22.67 17.99 -13.24
N ILE A 223 -21.93 16.89 -13.02
CA ILE A 223 -21.50 16.45 -11.70
C ILE A 223 -20.25 17.18 -11.18
N ASN A 224 -19.59 18.00 -12.01
CA ASN A 224 -18.35 18.65 -11.64
C ASN A 224 -18.56 19.61 -10.46
N ASN A 225 -17.70 19.48 -9.44
CA ASN A 225 -17.77 20.16 -8.14
C ASN A 225 -18.97 19.80 -7.25
N GLN A 226 -19.82 18.84 -7.65
CA GLN A 226 -20.85 18.34 -6.75
C GLN A 226 -20.23 17.53 -5.62
N THR A 227 -20.86 17.58 -4.45
CA THR A 227 -20.48 16.82 -3.26
C THR A 227 -21.56 15.80 -2.97
N GLY A 228 -21.18 14.56 -2.69
CA GLY A 228 -22.09 13.49 -2.33
C GLY A 228 -21.54 12.67 -1.16
N THR A 229 -22.44 12.01 -0.44
CA THR A 229 -22.15 11.04 0.60
C THR A 229 -22.05 9.65 -0.01
N VAL A 230 -21.00 8.91 0.38
CA VAL A 230 -20.83 7.51 0.02
C VAL A 230 -21.90 6.68 0.73
N THR A 231 -22.82 6.08 -0.02
CA THR A 231 -23.92 5.27 0.49
C THR A 231 -23.65 3.77 0.42
N ALA A 232 -22.79 3.33 -0.51
CA ALA A 232 -22.39 1.94 -0.65
C ALA A 232 -20.98 1.82 -1.24
N ILE A 233 -20.32 0.70 -0.95
CA ILE A 233 -18.99 0.34 -1.43
C ILE A 233 -19.04 -1.07 -2.02
N ASP A 234 -18.47 -1.21 -3.21
CA ASP A 234 -18.14 -2.51 -3.80
C ASP A 234 -16.63 -2.62 -3.95
N ALA A 235 -16.00 -3.31 -2.99
CA ALA A 235 -14.56 -3.53 -2.99
C ALA A 235 -14.08 -4.45 -4.13
N GLY A 236 -14.95 -5.33 -4.64
CA GLY A 236 -14.61 -6.24 -5.74
C GLY A 236 -14.48 -5.51 -7.08
N ASN A 237 -15.31 -4.48 -7.29
CA ASN A 237 -15.29 -3.65 -8.49
C ASN A 237 -14.59 -2.29 -8.28
N ASN A 238 -14.06 -2.04 -7.08
CA ASN A 238 -13.45 -0.79 -6.66
C ASN A 238 -14.33 0.44 -6.95
N THR A 239 -15.59 0.35 -6.52
CA THR A 239 -16.58 1.41 -6.72
C THR A 239 -17.15 1.95 -5.43
N ILE A 240 -17.48 3.25 -5.47
CA ILE A 240 -18.31 3.93 -4.48
C ILE A 240 -19.63 4.36 -5.11
N THR A 241 -20.72 4.26 -4.37
CA THR A 241 -22.03 4.82 -4.74
C THR A 241 -22.26 6.10 -3.95
N LEU A 242 -22.66 7.18 -4.64
CA LEU A 242 -22.96 8.48 -4.06
C LEU A 242 -24.46 8.76 -4.10
N ASP A 243 -24.96 9.46 -3.08
CA ASP A 243 -26.31 10.04 -2.99
C ASP A 243 -26.56 11.24 -3.96
N ILE A 244 -25.92 11.22 -5.13
CA ILE A 244 -26.12 12.21 -6.19
C ILE A 244 -27.05 11.61 -7.23
N ASP A 245 -28.21 12.24 -7.44
CA ASP A 245 -29.09 11.95 -8.58
C ASP A 245 -28.50 12.57 -9.85
N SER A 246 -27.89 11.72 -10.67
CA SER A 246 -27.33 12.07 -11.98
C SER A 246 -28.23 11.64 -13.14
N THR A 247 -29.52 11.42 -12.87
CA THR A 247 -30.49 11.09 -13.92
C THR A 247 -30.53 12.21 -14.97
N GLY A 248 -30.30 11.84 -16.23
CA GLY A 248 -30.26 12.78 -17.35
C GLY A 248 -28.92 13.48 -17.57
N TYR A 249 -27.88 13.16 -16.79
CA TYR A 249 -26.53 13.67 -17.05
C TYR A 249 -25.92 13.02 -18.28
N THR A 250 -25.00 13.73 -18.92
CA THR A 250 -24.25 13.19 -20.05
C THR A 250 -23.39 12.00 -19.61
N ALA A 251 -23.35 10.96 -20.43
CA ALA A 251 -22.60 9.74 -20.12
C ALA A 251 -21.09 10.00 -20.04
N PHE A 252 -20.44 9.37 -19.05
CA PHE A 252 -19.00 9.52 -18.84
C PHE A 252 -18.23 8.85 -19.98
N THR A 253 -17.30 9.61 -20.56
CA THR A 253 -16.41 9.13 -21.61
C THR A 253 -14.97 9.29 -21.15
N PHE A 254 -14.19 8.20 -21.14
CA PHE A 254 -12.77 8.31 -20.84
C PHE A 254 -12.05 8.95 -22.05
N PRO A 255 -11.16 9.95 -21.85
CA PRO A 255 -10.50 10.66 -22.94
C PRO A 255 -9.72 9.73 -23.87
N ALA A 256 -9.72 10.07 -25.15
CA ALA A 256 -8.88 9.42 -26.14
C ALA A 256 -7.42 9.90 -26.02
N HIS A 257 -6.50 9.12 -26.59
CA HIS A 257 -5.08 9.48 -26.66
C HIS A 257 -4.84 10.87 -27.28
N ALA A 258 -5.61 11.19 -28.34
CA ALA A 258 -5.50 12.45 -29.06
C ALA A 258 -5.94 13.67 -28.24
N ASP A 259 -6.63 13.47 -27.10
CA ASP A 259 -7.13 14.56 -26.25
C ASP A 259 -6.07 15.09 -25.27
N THR A 260 -4.87 14.52 -25.26
CA THR A 260 -3.78 14.98 -24.38
C THR A 260 -3.17 16.31 -24.87
N PRO A 261 -2.86 17.27 -23.95
CA PRO A 261 -2.93 17.19 -22.49
C PRO A 261 -4.31 17.56 -21.92
N PHE A 262 -4.71 16.88 -20.84
CA PHE A 262 -5.93 17.20 -20.08
C PHE A 262 -5.70 17.05 -18.57
N SER A 263 -6.62 17.59 -17.76
CA SER A 263 -6.68 17.33 -16.32
C SER A 263 -7.50 16.07 -16.06
N HIS A 264 -7.05 15.21 -15.16
CA HIS A 264 -7.75 13.95 -14.86
C HIS A 264 -9.02 14.18 -14.04
N ALA A 265 -10.02 13.31 -14.22
CA ALA A 265 -11.17 13.24 -13.32
C ALA A 265 -10.75 12.64 -11.97
N LEU A 266 -11.21 13.26 -10.89
CA LEU A 266 -10.77 12.98 -9.52
C LEU A 266 -11.96 12.93 -8.57
N ILE A 267 -11.88 12.05 -7.58
CA ILE A 267 -12.66 12.14 -6.35
C ILE A 267 -11.76 12.76 -5.27
N VAL A 268 -12.28 13.71 -4.53
CA VAL A 268 -11.57 14.38 -3.44
C VAL A 268 -12.39 14.23 -2.15
N PRO A 269 -11.84 13.65 -1.08
CA PRO A 269 -12.53 13.64 0.20
C PRO A 269 -12.68 15.07 0.74
N VAL A 270 -13.86 15.37 1.29
CA VAL A 270 -14.19 16.71 1.84
C VAL A 270 -14.82 16.65 3.24
N GLY A 271 -14.75 15.49 3.90
CA GLY A 271 -15.22 15.27 5.27
C GLY A 271 -16.14 14.04 5.41
N GLU A 272 -16.82 13.93 6.54
CA GLU A 272 -17.84 12.89 6.82
C GLU A 272 -19.22 13.54 7.02
N SER A 273 -20.31 12.84 6.63
CA SER A 273 -21.66 13.33 6.86
C SER A 273 -22.06 13.16 8.32
N GLY A 274 -22.32 14.26 9.03
CA GLY A 274 -22.75 14.27 10.43
C GLY A 274 -24.19 13.77 10.67
N GLU A 275 -24.75 12.92 9.81
CA GLU A 275 -26.12 12.40 9.92
C GLU A 275 -26.23 11.08 10.69
N LEU A 276 -25.12 10.54 11.20
CA LEU A 276 -25.11 9.39 12.11
C LEU A 276 -24.77 9.84 13.53
N ASP A 277 -25.54 9.35 14.51
CA ASP A 277 -25.64 9.87 15.90
C ASP A 277 -24.34 9.92 16.73
N TYR A 278 -23.17 9.51 16.20
CA TYR A 278 -21.89 9.56 16.91
C TYR A 278 -20.66 9.67 15.99
N VAL A 279 -20.60 10.67 15.10
CA VAL A 279 -19.42 10.83 14.20
C VAL A 279 -18.72 12.18 14.39
N ASN A 280 -17.40 12.12 14.54
CA ASN A 280 -16.50 13.26 14.68
C ASN A 280 -16.60 14.18 13.45
N THR A 281 -17.08 15.40 13.63
CA THR A 281 -17.45 16.38 12.59
C THR A 281 -16.31 17.27 12.12
N PHE A 282 -15.09 17.05 12.61
CA PHE A 282 -13.89 17.61 12.01
C PHE A 282 -13.08 16.44 11.53
N ASP A 283 -12.91 16.29 10.23
CA ASP A 283 -11.69 15.74 9.63
C ASP A 283 -11.78 15.69 8.08
N ASP A 284 -10.98 16.52 7.40
CA ASP A 284 -10.49 16.29 6.02
C ASP A 284 -9.60 15.01 5.99
N ALA A 285 -8.70 14.81 5.03
CA ALA A 285 -7.71 13.73 5.14
C ALA A 285 -6.79 13.95 6.37
N THR A 286 -7.15 13.45 7.56
CA THR A 286 -6.56 13.91 8.84
C THR A 286 -5.70 12.90 9.55
N LEU A 287 -5.83 11.61 9.21
CA LEU A 287 -4.99 10.61 9.82
C LEU A 287 -3.68 10.50 9.03
N ASN A 288 -2.62 11.05 9.59
CA ASN A 288 -1.28 10.71 9.14
C ASN A 288 -0.97 9.26 9.53
N THR A 289 -0.98 8.34 8.55
CA THR A 289 -0.58 6.95 8.80
C THR A 289 0.92 6.72 8.66
N ASP A 290 1.71 7.76 8.38
CA ASP A 290 3.15 7.64 8.32
C ASP A 290 3.69 7.18 9.66
N TYR A 291 4.69 6.32 9.58
CA TYR A 291 5.41 5.84 10.74
C TYR A 291 6.88 5.66 10.40
N ILE A 292 7.69 5.89 11.41
CA ILE A 292 9.04 5.34 11.48
C ILE A 292 8.91 4.08 12.33
N GLY A 293 9.54 2.99 11.91
CA GLY A 293 9.33 1.73 12.59
C GLY A 293 10.24 0.61 12.11
N MET A 294 9.94 -0.57 12.65
CA MET A 294 10.61 -1.81 12.28
C MET A 294 9.58 -2.82 11.82
N VAL A 295 9.80 -3.39 10.63
CA VAL A 295 9.09 -4.59 10.20
C VAL A 295 9.91 -5.80 10.65
N LEU A 296 9.25 -6.72 11.33
CA LEU A 296 9.80 -7.97 11.85
C LEU A 296 9.26 -9.11 10.98
N GLY A 297 10.14 -9.82 10.27
CA GLY A 297 9.71 -10.96 9.44
C GLY A 297 9.05 -12.05 10.28
N GLY A 298 7.90 -12.55 9.84
CA GLY A 298 7.17 -13.64 10.49
C GLY A 298 7.84 -15.01 10.36
N GLY A 299 7.30 -16.00 11.08
CA GLY A 299 7.72 -17.40 10.99
C GLY A 299 8.66 -17.87 12.11
N ALA A 300 9.00 -19.16 12.10
CA ALA A 300 9.68 -19.85 13.21
C ALA A 300 11.09 -19.34 13.51
N ASN A 301 11.74 -18.75 12.51
CA ASN A 301 13.08 -18.16 12.62
C ASN A 301 13.04 -16.63 12.46
N GLY A 302 11.84 -16.05 12.47
CA GLY A 302 11.62 -14.64 12.25
C GLY A 302 11.45 -13.90 13.58
N PRO A 303 11.91 -12.63 13.69
CA PRO A 303 11.65 -11.81 14.87
C PRO A 303 10.15 -11.48 15.05
N GLY A 304 9.30 -11.75 14.06
CA GLY A 304 7.84 -11.71 14.14
C GLY A 304 7.21 -12.95 14.80
N GLY A 305 7.94 -14.08 14.90
CA GLY A 305 7.48 -15.32 15.54
C GLY A 305 6.46 -16.13 14.74
N VAL A 306 6.10 -17.32 15.24
CA VAL A 306 4.97 -18.11 14.71
C VAL A 306 3.68 -17.81 15.47
N ASN A 307 2.53 -18.12 14.86
CA ASN A 307 1.23 -17.94 15.48
C ASN A 307 1.18 -18.50 16.91
N GLY A 308 0.82 -17.65 17.88
CA GLY A 308 0.76 -17.97 19.30
C GLY A 308 2.04 -17.69 20.10
N ASP A 309 3.16 -17.36 19.47
CA ASP A 309 4.36 -16.95 20.20
C ASP A 309 4.17 -15.58 20.89
N VAL A 310 4.65 -15.45 22.12
CA VAL A 310 4.69 -14.18 22.86
C VAL A 310 6.06 -13.56 22.69
N MET A 311 6.10 -12.43 22.02
CA MET A 311 7.32 -11.74 21.60
C MET A 311 7.48 -10.46 22.42
N TYR A 312 8.60 -10.33 23.14
CA TYR A 312 8.98 -9.11 23.85
C TYR A 312 10.01 -8.36 23.04
N TRP A 313 9.91 -7.05 22.97
CA TRP A 313 10.84 -6.24 22.20
C TRP A 313 11.25 -4.98 22.95
N LYS A 314 12.45 -4.51 22.64
CA LYS A 314 12.98 -3.22 23.08
C LYS A 314 13.82 -2.62 21.97
N ALA A 315 13.79 -1.31 21.84
CA ALA A 315 14.55 -0.55 20.87
C ALA A 315 15.23 0.63 21.56
N GLY A 316 16.38 1.05 21.04
CA GLY A 316 17.17 2.09 21.67
C GLY A 316 18.09 2.85 20.73
N LYS A 317 18.79 3.80 21.34
CA LYS A 317 19.86 4.57 20.74
C LYS A 317 21.20 3.90 20.99
N SER A 318 22.10 3.99 20.02
CA SER A 318 23.50 3.67 20.21
C SER A 318 24.20 4.92 20.75
N PHE A 319 25.25 4.75 21.54
CA PHE A 319 26.09 5.91 21.89
C PHE A 319 26.77 6.40 20.61
N ASN A 320 26.64 7.69 20.30
CA ASN A 320 27.52 8.34 19.34
C ASN A 320 28.95 8.22 19.90
N MET A 321 29.85 7.59 19.14
CA MET A 321 31.28 7.86 19.30
C MET A 321 31.62 9.17 18.62
#